data_AF-A0A2S2NY16-F1
#
_entry.id   AF-A0A2S2NY16-F1
#
_cell.length_a   1.000
_cell.length_b   1.000
_cell.length_c   1.000
_cell.angle_alpha   90.00
_cell.angle_beta   90.00
_cell.angle_gamma   90.00
#
_symmetry.space_group_name_H-M   'P 1'
#
loop_
_entity.id
_entity.type
_entity.pdbx_description
1 polymer ?
#
loop_
_entity_poly.entity_id
_entity_poly.type
_entity_poly.pdbx_seq_one_letter_code
_entity_poly.pdbx_strand_id
1 'polypeptide(L)'
;MGGLQNKKKSFLPKIYLENTAATFLDNLENNNPTATWEQVEQALRLEFEPTAQSHMLRTMLEKRKQLPDETTASYINDAENLCKRIDPNMSQSELTHTIMKGLKPEISRYVGILDNYNLDELKKNIRKYESIEFMINGNTIQSHDDIRAQITKEHINIIEDTKNKKQIDLLTAQMSKL
;
A
#
# COMPACT_ATOMS: atom_id res chain seq x y z
N MET A 1 -15.73 26.69 -17.95
CA MET A 1 -14.87 25.49 -17.83
C MET A 1 -13.42 25.66 -18.35
N GLY A 2 -13.06 26.71 -19.09
CA GLY A 2 -11.68 26.86 -19.64
C GLY A 2 -10.57 27.24 -18.64
N GLY A 3 -10.89 27.74 -17.44
CA GLY A 3 -9.88 28.25 -16.49
C GLY A 3 -9.04 27.18 -15.77
N LEU A 4 -9.56 25.95 -15.61
CA LEU A 4 -8.86 24.88 -14.90
C LEU A 4 -7.88 24.12 -15.81
N GLN A 5 -8.23 23.94 -17.08
CA GLN A 5 -7.36 23.30 -18.08
C GLN A 5 -6.11 24.15 -18.38
N ASN A 6 -6.27 25.48 -18.50
CA ASN A 6 -5.15 26.40 -18.68
C ASN A 6 -4.18 26.41 -17.48
N LYS A 7 -4.71 26.22 -16.26
CA LYS A 7 -3.88 26.08 -15.06
C LYS A 7 -3.05 24.80 -15.10
N LYS A 8 -3.64 23.65 -15.42
CA LYS A 8 -2.91 22.36 -15.53
C LYS A 8 -1.73 22.45 -16.51
N LYS A 9 -1.96 23.01 -17.70
CA LYS A 9 -0.91 23.23 -18.72
C LYS A 9 0.22 24.14 -18.20
N SER A 10 -0.10 25.17 -17.41
CA SER A 10 0.93 26.06 -16.85
C SER A 10 1.76 25.46 -15.70
N PHE A 11 1.21 24.49 -14.96
CA PHE A 11 1.88 23.89 -13.79
C PHE A 11 2.68 22.63 -14.13
N LEU A 12 2.22 21.85 -15.12
CA LEU A 12 2.86 20.58 -15.50
C LEU A 12 4.38 20.71 -15.78
N PRO A 13 4.84 21.66 -16.63
CA PRO A 13 6.26 21.75 -16.99
C PRO A 13 7.14 22.24 -15.84
N LYS A 14 6.61 23.09 -14.96
CA LYS A 14 7.42 23.83 -13.96
C LYS A 14 7.65 23.07 -12.65
N ILE A 15 6.82 22.08 -12.34
CA ILE A 15 6.80 21.43 -11.02
C ILE A 15 7.00 19.92 -11.11
N TYR A 16 6.56 19.27 -12.20
CA TYR A 16 6.40 17.81 -12.20
C TYR A 16 7.20 17.08 -13.28
N LEU A 17 7.70 17.78 -14.30
CA LEU A 17 8.48 17.17 -15.36
C LEU A 17 9.96 17.54 -15.21
N GLU A 18 10.81 16.52 -15.29
CA GLU A 18 12.26 16.68 -15.23
C GLU A 18 12.90 15.95 -16.42
N ASN A 19 14.12 16.36 -16.76
CA ASN A 19 14.97 15.69 -17.76
C ASN A 19 14.24 15.49 -19.11
N THR A 20 14.29 14.28 -19.66
CA THR A 20 13.71 13.90 -20.95
C THR A 20 12.21 14.21 -21.05
N ALA A 21 11.45 14.09 -19.96
CA ALA A 21 10.02 14.38 -19.96
C ALA A 21 9.74 15.89 -20.14
N ALA A 22 10.58 16.75 -19.55
CA ALA A 22 10.50 18.19 -19.76
C ALA A 22 10.88 18.57 -21.21
N THR A 23 11.98 18.02 -21.73
CA THR A 23 12.40 18.25 -23.13
C THR A 23 11.32 17.80 -24.14
N PHE A 24 10.66 16.67 -23.88
CA PHE A 24 9.57 16.20 -24.73
C PHE A 24 8.40 17.19 -24.76
N LEU A 25 7.98 17.69 -23.60
CA LEU A 25 6.87 18.65 -23.54
C LEU A 25 7.22 19.96 -24.25
N ASP A 26 8.43 20.49 -24.04
CA ASP A 26 8.89 21.70 -24.74
C ASP A 26 8.84 21.52 -26.27
N ASN A 27 9.31 20.37 -26.77
CA ASN A 27 9.25 20.05 -28.20
C ASN A 27 7.80 19.93 -28.70
N LEU A 28 6.91 19.32 -27.91
CA LEU A 28 5.50 19.19 -28.25
C LEU A 28 4.81 20.55 -28.33
N GLU A 29 5.06 21.44 -27.38
CA GLU A 29 4.48 22.79 -27.35
C GLU A 29 5.05 23.69 -28.46
N ASN A 30 6.35 23.57 -28.78
CA ASN A 30 6.95 24.30 -29.90
C ASN A 30 6.37 23.88 -31.26
N ASN A 31 6.14 22.58 -31.45
CA ASN A 31 5.57 22.06 -32.69
C ASN A 31 4.05 22.27 -32.77
N ASN A 32 3.36 22.28 -31.62
CA ASN A 32 1.92 22.45 -31.51
C ASN A 32 1.53 23.47 -30.42
N PRO A 33 1.71 24.77 -30.65
CA PRO A 33 1.49 25.81 -29.62
C PRO A 33 0.06 25.84 -29.09
N THR A 34 -0.91 25.47 -29.93
CA THR A 34 -2.35 25.44 -29.59
C THR A 34 -2.83 24.08 -29.08
N ALA A 35 -1.92 23.15 -28.75
CA ALA A 35 -2.30 21.84 -28.22
C ALA A 35 -3.16 21.98 -26.95
N THR A 36 -4.30 21.29 -26.95
CA THR A 36 -5.19 21.17 -25.78
C THR A 36 -4.56 20.29 -24.70
N TRP A 37 -5.08 20.36 -23.47
CA TRP A 37 -4.59 19.51 -22.38
C TRP A 37 -4.74 18.02 -22.73
N GLU A 38 -5.86 17.64 -23.34
CA GLU A 38 -6.15 16.27 -23.74
C GLU A 38 -5.12 15.74 -24.75
N GLN A 39 -4.70 16.58 -25.71
CA GLN A 39 -3.66 16.24 -26.68
C GLN A 39 -2.28 16.12 -26.03
N VAL A 40 -1.96 16.98 -25.07
CA VAL A 40 -0.71 16.90 -24.30
C VAL A 40 -0.68 15.62 -23.45
N GLU A 41 -1.76 15.30 -22.76
CA GLU A 41 -1.89 14.08 -21.97
C GLU A 41 -1.75 12.83 -22.86
N GLN A 42 -2.41 12.80 -24.01
CA GLN A 42 -2.33 11.68 -24.95
C GLN A 42 -0.91 11.51 -25.50
N ALA A 43 -0.23 12.61 -25.85
CA ALA A 43 1.15 12.57 -26.34
C ALA A 43 2.12 12.04 -25.28
N LEU A 44 1.97 12.48 -24.03
CA LEU A 44 2.77 11.98 -22.90
C LEU A 44 2.56 10.48 -22.66
N ARG A 45 1.31 10.01 -22.76
CA ARG A 45 1.01 8.57 -22.68
C ARG A 45 1.66 7.80 -23.82
N LEU A 46 1.52 8.25 -25.06
CA LEU A 46 2.11 7.56 -26.21
C LEU A 46 3.63 7.44 -26.13
N GLU A 47 4.31 8.47 -25.62
CA GLU A 47 5.77 8.49 -25.52
C GLU A 47 6.30 7.68 -24.32
N PHE A 48 5.66 7.83 -23.15
CA PHE A 48 6.22 7.35 -21.89
C PHE A 48 5.48 6.16 -21.27
N GLU A 49 4.27 5.82 -21.74
CA GLU A 49 3.59 4.60 -21.34
C GLU A 49 4.28 3.41 -22.01
N PRO A 50 4.88 2.47 -21.27
CA PRO A 50 5.56 1.34 -21.89
C PRO A 50 4.59 0.59 -22.81
N THR A 51 4.97 0.29 -24.04
CA THR A 51 4.11 -0.43 -25.02
C THR A 51 3.62 -1.79 -24.47
N ALA A 52 4.41 -2.39 -23.57
CA ALA A 52 4.07 -3.64 -22.89
C ALA A 52 3.43 -3.44 -21.50
N GLN A 53 3.08 -2.22 -21.08
CA GLN A 53 2.63 -1.92 -19.72
C GLN A 53 1.43 -2.77 -19.32
N SER A 54 0.42 -2.89 -20.19
CA SER A 54 -0.75 -3.73 -19.91
C SER A 54 -0.36 -5.21 -19.75
N HIS A 55 0.57 -5.72 -20.57
CA HIS A 55 1.07 -7.09 -20.45
C HIS A 55 1.89 -7.31 -19.17
N MET A 56 2.73 -6.34 -18.81
CA MET A 56 3.50 -6.35 -17.55
C MET A 56 2.57 -6.35 -16.34
N LEU A 57 1.55 -5.49 -16.33
CA LEU A 57 0.58 -5.41 -15.24
C LEU A 57 -0.20 -6.73 -15.09
N ARG A 58 -0.65 -7.32 -16.21
CA ARG A 58 -1.30 -8.65 -16.19
C ARG A 58 -0.36 -9.72 -15.64
N THR A 59 0.90 -9.73 -16.07
CA THR A 59 1.92 -10.65 -15.54
C THR A 59 2.17 -10.44 -14.04
N MET A 60 2.22 -9.19 -13.57
CA MET A 60 2.36 -8.86 -12.15
C MET A 60 1.16 -9.39 -11.35
N LEU A 61 -0.06 -9.17 -11.84
CA LEU A 61 -1.28 -9.64 -11.20
C LEU A 61 -1.35 -11.17 -11.15
N GLU A 62 -0.99 -11.87 -12.22
CA GLU A 62 -0.94 -13.33 -12.27
C GLU A 62 0.03 -13.92 -11.23
N LYS A 63 1.19 -13.28 -11.06
CA LYS A 63 2.22 -13.68 -10.10
C LYS A 63 1.93 -13.20 -8.68
N ARG A 64 0.96 -12.30 -8.49
CA ARG A 64 0.67 -11.71 -7.19
C ARG A 64 -0.02 -12.72 -6.27
N LYS A 65 0.75 -13.22 -5.30
CA LYS A 65 0.26 -14.03 -4.18
C LYS A 65 0.48 -13.29 -2.87
N GLN A 66 -0.38 -13.50 -1.89
CA GLN A 66 -0.22 -13.01 -0.53
C GLN A 66 1.02 -13.64 0.08
N LEU A 67 1.94 -12.80 0.55
CA LEU A 67 3.20 -13.27 1.14
C LEU A 67 2.96 -13.89 2.54
N PRO A 68 3.85 -14.78 3.03
CA PRO A 68 3.71 -15.42 4.35
C PRO A 68 3.57 -14.43 5.52
N ASP A 69 4.28 -13.31 5.48
CA ASP A 69 4.30 -12.24 6.48
C ASP A 69 3.35 -11.07 6.15
N GLU A 70 2.68 -11.12 5.00
CA GLU A 70 1.77 -10.07 4.56
C GLU A 70 0.37 -10.20 5.16
N THR A 71 -0.15 -9.08 5.65
CA THR A 71 -1.55 -8.98 6.10
C THR A 71 -2.52 -9.10 4.94
N THR A 72 -3.68 -9.72 5.18
CA THR A 72 -4.70 -9.91 4.14
C THR A 72 -5.19 -8.57 3.59
N ALA A 73 -5.31 -7.55 4.44
CA ALA A 73 -5.72 -6.21 4.03
C ALA A 73 -4.72 -5.55 3.06
N SER A 74 -3.41 -5.66 3.33
CA SER A 74 -2.36 -5.16 2.44
C SER A 74 -2.44 -5.83 1.07
N TYR A 75 -2.50 -7.17 1.06
CA TYR A 75 -2.63 -7.96 -0.15
C TYR A 75 -3.82 -7.53 -1.01
N ILE A 76 -5.00 -7.42 -0.40
CA ILE A 76 -6.23 -7.06 -1.11
C ILE A 76 -6.12 -5.68 -1.74
N ASN A 77 -5.60 -4.69 -1.02
CA ASN A 77 -5.48 -3.33 -1.53
C ASN A 77 -4.53 -3.26 -2.74
N ASP A 78 -3.40 -3.96 -2.68
CA ASP A 78 -2.44 -4.02 -3.79
C ASP A 78 -3.03 -4.74 -5.00
N ALA A 79 -3.68 -5.89 -4.78
CA ALA A 79 -4.30 -6.67 -5.84
C ALA A 79 -5.47 -5.90 -6.49
N GLU A 80 -6.31 -5.23 -5.69
CA GLU A 80 -7.38 -4.36 -6.15
C GLU A 80 -6.84 -3.21 -7.00
N ASN A 81 -5.75 -2.57 -6.56
CA ASN A 81 -5.09 -1.51 -7.32
C ASN A 81 -4.54 -2.01 -8.65
N LEU A 82 -3.88 -3.18 -8.67
CA LEU A 82 -3.40 -3.79 -9.92
C LEU A 82 -4.55 -4.11 -10.88
N CYS A 83 -5.65 -4.66 -10.38
CA CYS A 83 -6.84 -4.94 -11.18
C CYS A 83 -7.38 -3.67 -11.85
N LYS A 84 -7.56 -2.59 -11.09
CA LYS A 84 -8.07 -1.29 -11.60
C LYS A 84 -7.13 -0.63 -12.60
N ARG A 85 -5.81 -0.85 -12.47
CA ARG A 85 -4.82 -0.36 -13.44
C ARG A 85 -4.86 -1.13 -14.76
N ILE A 86 -5.25 -2.41 -14.74
CA ILE A 86 -5.39 -3.24 -15.94
C ILE A 86 -6.71 -2.97 -16.64
N ASP A 87 -7.79 -2.93 -15.87
CA ASP A 87 -9.14 -2.64 -16.34
C ASP A 87 -9.90 -1.85 -15.26
N PRO A 88 -10.08 -0.53 -15.44
CA PRO A 88 -10.85 0.30 -14.52
C PRO A 88 -12.32 -0.14 -14.38
N ASN A 89 -12.85 -0.87 -15.35
CA ASN A 89 -14.24 -1.34 -15.39
C ASN A 89 -14.36 -2.85 -15.10
N MET A 90 -13.32 -3.47 -14.53
CA MET A 90 -13.33 -4.89 -14.17
C MET A 90 -14.56 -5.24 -13.33
N SER A 91 -15.27 -6.29 -13.73
CA SER A 91 -16.49 -6.71 -13.02
C SER A 91 -16.18 -7.13 -11.57
N GLN A 92 -17.14 -6.94 -10.67
CA GLN A 92 -16.97 -7.34 -9.27
C GLN A 92 -16.69 -8.85 -9.12
N SER A 93 -17.30 -9.68 -9.96
CA SER A 93 -17.06 -11.13 -9.94
C SER A 93 -15.62 -11.48 -10.34
N GLU A 94 -15.12 -10.87 -11.42
CA GLU A 94 -13.74 -11.08 -11.89
C GLU A 94 -12.71 -10.55 -10.90
N LEU A 95 -12.96 -9.36 -10.34
CA LEU A 95 -12.12 -8.74 -9.32
C LEU A 95 -11.99 -9.65 -8.09
N THR A 96 -13.12 -10.10 -7.55
CA THR A 96 -13.17 -10.99 -6.38
C THR A 96 -12.46 -12.32 -6.66
N HIS A 97 -12.75 -12.96 -7.80
CA HIS A 97 -12.11 -14.22 -8.18
C HIS A 97 -10.59 -14.09 -8.32
N THR A 98 -10.13 -13.00 -8.92
CA THR A 98 -8.71 -12.72 -9.09
C THR A 98 -8.00 -12.55 -7.75
N ILE A 99 -8.59 -11.78 -6.83
CA ILE A 99 -8.05 -11.58 -5.48
C ILE A 99 -8.04 -12.91 -4.70
N MET A 100 -9.12 -13.69 -4.76
CA MET A 100 -9.21 -14.98 -4.06
C MET A 100 -8.14 -15.98 -4.50
N LYS A 101 -7.74 -15.97 -5.79
CA LYS A 101 -6.70 -16.83 -6.34
C LYS A 101 -5.31 -16.57 -5.76
N GLY A 102 -5.05 -15.38 -5.23
CA GLY A 102 -3.75 -15.06 -4.66
C GLY A 102 -3.73 -15.00 -3.14
N LEU A 103 -4.87 -15.16 -2.46
CA LEU A 103 -4.90 -15.34 -1.01
C LEU A 103 -4.09 -16.56 -0.56
N LYS A 104 -3.62 -16.53 0.70
CA LYS A 104 -3.02 -17.71 1.32
C LYS A 104 -3.99 -18.90 1.27
N PRO A 105 -3.51 -20.15 1.07
CA PRO A 105 -4.38 -21.31 0.86
C PRO A 105 -5.41 -21.54 1.97
N GLU A 106 -5.05 -21.30 3.23
CA GLU A 106 -5.91 -21.42 4.40
C GLU A 106 -7.09 -20.43 4.37
N ILE A 107 -6.82 -19.16 4.02
CA ILE A 107 -7.84 -18.13 3.86
C ILE A 107 -8.72 -18.47 2.66
N SER A 108 -8.09 -18.77 1.52
CA SER A 108 -8.77 -19.08 0.25
C SER A 108 -9.73 -20.26 0.40
N ARG A 109 -9.33 -21.31 1.14
CA ARG A 109 -10.18 -22.48 1.42
C ARG A 109 -11.42 -22.10 2.23
N TYR A 110 -11.28 -21.23 3.23
CA TYR A 110 -12.40 -20.78 4.05
C TYR A 110 -13.36 -19.88 3.26
N VAL A 111 -12.84 -18.87 2.57
CA VAL A 111 -13.69 -17.92 1.84
C VAL A 111 -14.26 -18.50 0.55
N GLY A 112 -13.59 -19.49 -0.05
CA GLY A 112 -13.98 -20.11 -1.31
C GLY A 112 -15.29 -20.89 -1.28
N ILE A 113 -15.75 -21.29 -0.10
CA ILE A 113 -17.05 -21.95 0.10
C ILE A 113 -18.18 -20.98 0.48
N LEU A 114 -17.86 -19.69 0.64
CA LEU A 114 -18.81 -18.65 0.99
C LEU A 114 -19.21 -17.84 -0.24
N ASP A 115 -20.34 -17.15 -0.13
CA ASP A 115 -20.76 -16.18 -1.13
C ASP A 115 -19.82 -14.95 -1.10
N ASN A 116 -19.26 -14.60 -2.25
CA ASN A 116 -18.40 -13.42 -2.43
C ASN A 116 -18.79 -12.70 -3.73
N TYR A 117 -19.99 -12.12 -3.78
CA TYR A 117 -20.51 -11.49 -5.00
C TYR A 117 -19.75 -10.20 -5.39
N ASN A 118 -19.10 -9.58 -4.41
CA ASN A 118 -18.34 -8.35 -4.56
C ASN A 118 -17.23 -8.26 -3.50
N LEU A 119 -16.37 -7.26 -3.66
CA LEU A 119 -15.21 -7.09 -2.80
C LEU A 119 -15.55 -6.78 -1.33
N ASP A 120 -16.67 -6.11 -1.07
CA ASP A 120 -17.10 -5.81 0.31
C ASP A 120 -17.51 -7.08 1.04
N GLU A 121 -18.19 -8.00 0.36
CA GLU A 121 -18.56 -9.29 0.91
C GLU A 121 -17.35 -10.19 1.14
N LEU A 122 -16.41 -10.23 0.20
CA LEU A 122 -15.12 -10.91 0.39
C LEU A 122 -14.40 -10.38 1.63
N LYS A 123 -14.27 -9.04 1.76
CA LYS A 123 -13.64 -8.39 2.93
C LYS A 123 -14.37 -8.76 4.23
N LYS A 124 -15.70 -8.85 4.24
CA LYS A 124 -16.47 -9.30 5.41
C LYS A 124 -16.18 -10.77 5.77
N ASN A 125 -16.13 -11.65 4.79
CA ASN A 125 -15.85 -13.07 5.02
C ASN A 125 -14.42 -13.31 5.51
N ILE A 126 -13.44 -12.55 5.01
CA ILE A 126 -12.07 -12.56 5.51
C ILE A 126 -11.99 -12.12 6.97
N ARG A 127 -12.73 -11.07 7.37
CA ARG A 127 -12.77 -10.65 8.79
C ARG A 127 -13.34 -11.75 9.70
N LYS A 128 -14.34 -12.51 9.22
CA LYS A 128 -14.87 -13.67 9.97
C LYS A 128 -13.78 -14.74 10.15
N TYR A 129 -13.04 -15.06 9.08
CA TYR A 129 -11.90 -15.97 9.14
C TYR A 129 -10.86 -15.50 10.17
N GLU A 130 -10.43 -14.23 10.08
CA GLU A 130 -9.44 -13.65 10.99
C GLU A 130 -9.92 -13.69 12.46
N SER A 131 -11.21 -13.48 12.69
CA SER A 131 -11.81 -13.60 14.03
C SER A 131 -11.77 -15.03 14.57
N ILE A 132 -12.02 -16.02 13.71
CA ILE A 132 -11.95 -17.45 14.08
C ILE A 132 -10.51 -17.85 14.38
N GLU A 133 -9.57 -17.49 13.50
CA GLU A 133 -8.14 -17.75 13.70
C GLU A 133 -7.63 -17.12 15.00
N PHE A 134 -8.09 -15.91 15.32
CA PHE A 134 -7.79 -15.25 16.59
C PHE A 134 -8.30 -16.06 17.79
N MET A 135 -9.56 -16.53 17.75
CA MET A 135 -10.15 -17.32 18.84
C MET A 135 -9.45 -18.68 19.05
N ILE A 136 -8.95 -19.30 17.98
CA ILE A 136 -8.31 -20.63 18.04
C ILE A 136 -6.85 -20.52 18.45
N ASN A 137 -6.08 -19.65 17.80
CA ASN A 137 -4.62 -19.66 17.89
C ASN A 137 -4.09 -18.66 18.92
N GLY A 138 -4.90 -17.70 19.38
CA GLY A 138 -4.47 -16.67 20.34
C GLY A 138 -3.34 -15.75 19.85
N ASN A 139 -2.90 -15.90 18.59
CA ASN A 139 -1.79 -15.16 18.01
C ASN A 139 -2.29 -13.93 17.25
N THR A 140 -1.65 -12.80 17.56
CA THR A 140 -1.98 -11.47 17.08
C THR A 140 -1.24 -11.16 15.78
N ILE A 141 -1.92 -10.51 14.83
CA ILE A 141 -1.31 -9.30 14.25
C ILE A 141 -1.36 -8.32 15.42
N GLN A 142 -0.22 -8.01 16.05
CA GLN A 142 -0.19 -7.15 17.24
C GLN A 142 -1.16 -5.98 17.04
N SER A 143 -2.21 -5.91 17.86
CA SER A 143 -3.10 -4.75 17.83
C SER A 143 -2.24 -3.53 18.10
N HIS A 144 -2.57 -2.39 17.50
CA HIS A 144 -1.90 -1.15 17.81
C HIS A 144 -1.91 -0.84 19.33
N ASP A 145 -2.93 -1.32 20.06
CA ASP A 145 -2.98 -1.24 21.51
C ASP A 145 -1.99 -2.19 22.21
N ASP A 146 -1.75 -3.38 21.66
CA ASP A 146 -0.73 -4.32 22.15
C ASP A 146 0.69 -3.74 21.92
N ILE A 147 0.93 -3.13 20.75
CA ILE A 147 2.19 -2.45 20.43
C ILE A 147 2.41 -1.30 21.42
N ARG A 148 1.39 -0.47 21.68
CA ARG A 148 1.47 0.62 22.66
C ARG A 148 1.73 0.12 24.07
N ALA A 149 1.05 -0.94 24.49
CA ALA A 149 1.25 -1.54 25.80
C ALA A 149 2.69 -2.08 25.96
N GLN A 150 3.22 -2.70 24.90
CA GLN A 150 4.58 -3.25 24.88
C GLN A 150 5.65 -2.15 24.92
N ILE A 151 5.51 -1.11 24.10
CA ILE A 151 6.36 0.09 24.12
C ILE A 151 6.33 0.75 25.51
N THR A 152 5.14 0.87 26.11
CA THR A 152 4.99 1.48 27.44
C THR A 152 5.71 0.66 28.51
N LYS A 153 5.56 -0.66 28.47
CA LYS A 153 6.22 -1.58 29.40
C LYS A 153 7.75 -1.51 29.28
N GLU A 154 8.25 -1.44 28.05
CA GLU A 154 9.69 -1.35 27.79
C GLU A 154 10.29 -0.03 28.29
N HIS A 155 9.60 1.09 28.10
CA HIS A 155 10.01 2.38 28.68
C HIS A 155 10.01 2.37 30.21
N ILE A 156 9.03 1.74 30.86
CA ILE A 156 8.98 1.63 32.33
C ILE A 156 10.20 0.85 32.84
N ASN A 157 10.52 -0.29 32.22
CA ASN A 157 11.68 -1.09 32.62
C ASN A 157 12.99 -0.30 32.48
N ILE A 158 13.17 0.44 31.38
CA ILE A 158 14.36 1.30 31.18
C ILE A 158 14.48 2.36 32.27
N ILE A 159 13.36 2.96 32.69
CA ILE A 159 13.34 3.96 33.76
C ILE A 159 13.74 3.31 35.09
N GLU A 160 13.22 2.14 35.41
CA GLU A 160 13.56 1.39 36.63
C GLU A 160 15.04 1.00 36.65
N ASP A 161 15.58 0.47 35.55
CA ASP A 161 16.99 0.12 35.43
C ASP A 161 17.90 1.34 35.57
N THR A 162 17.50 2.47 34.99
CA THR A 162 18.25 3.74 35.10
C THR A 162 18.24 4.25 36.54
N LYS A 163 17.12 4.13 37.25
CA LYS A 163 17.00 4.53 38.66
C LYS A 163 17.87 3.65 39.55
N ASN A 164 17.83 2.34 39.34
CA ASN A 164 18.63 1.36 40.08
C ASN A 164 20.12 1.62 39.89
N LYS A 165 20.55 1.87 38.65
CA LYS A 165 21.94 2.21 38.33
C LYS A 165 22.42 3.47 39.05
N LYS A 166 21.65 4.56 39.01
CA LYS A 166 21.98 5.81 39.74
C LYS A 166 22.12 5.60 41.24
N GLN A 167 21.31 4.73 41.83
CA GLN A 167 21.37 4.43 43.26
C GLN A 167 22.64 3.64 43.63
N ILE A 168 23.03 2.68 42.79
CA ILE A 168 24.29 1.93 42.94
C ILE A 168 25.49 2.87 42.82
N ASP A 169 25.49 3.76 41.82
CA ASP A 169 26.58 4.73 41.62
C ASP A 169 26.72 5.68 42.82
N LEU A 170 25.60 6.12 43.41
CA LEU A 170 25.60 6.98 44.61
C LEU A 170 26.18 6.26 45.84
N LEU A 171 25.75 5.02 46.08
CA LEU A 171 26.26 4.20 47.20
C LEU A 171 27.76 3.92 47.02
N THR A 172 28.19 3.63 45.79
CA THR A 172 29.61 3.40 45.47
C THR A 172 30.43 4.66 45.74
N ALA A 173 29.96 5.84 45.31
CA ALA A 173 30.64 7.11 45.55
C ALA A 173 30.68 7.53 47.03
N GLN A 174 29.70 7.10 47.84
CA GLN A 174 29.72 7.32 49.29
C GLN A 174 30.73 6.40 49.99
N MET A 175 30.82 5.13 49.58
CA MET A 175 31.79 4.18 50.13
C MET A 175 33.23 4.54 49.77
N SER A 176 33.50 5.11 48.59
CA SER A 176 34.85 5.55 48.20
C SER A 176 35.35 6.80 48.95
N LYS A 177 34.53 7.44 49.78
CA LYS A 177 34.89 8.61 50.59
C LYS A 177 35.12 8.28 52.07
N LEU A 178 35.00 7.01 52.46
CA LEU A 178 35.36 6.46 53.76
C LEU A 178 36.76 5.86 53.70
#